data_AF-A0A7S0NVR1-F1
#
_entry.id   AF-A0A7S0NVR1-F1
#
_cell.length_a   1.000
_cell.length_b   1.000
_cell.length_c   1.000
_cell.angle_alpha   90.00
_cell.angle_beta   90.00
_cell.angle_gamma   90.00
#
_symmetry.space_group_name_H-M   'P 1'
#
loop_
_entity.id
_entity.type
_entity.pdbx_description
1 polymer ?
#
loop_
_entity_poly.entity_id
_entity_poly.type
_entity_poly.pdbx_seq_one_letter_code
_entity_poly.pdbx_strand_id
1 'polypeptide(L)'
;CLWGNMPPHKLLFIASAARALGVTHLIETGRKGGASAWAYAELGFQVSSVELVPLNNVAATLSVLAPAVRLVDGNGSVLVPHIVQEILAQAPSARIALVVDGPKGLEGLALVERLLPNVVFAVLDDVRKGSDLRAIVA
;
A
#
# COMPACT_ATOMS: atom_id res chain seq x y z
N CYS A 1 16.57 -10.64 -3.95
CA CYS A 1 16.78 -9.18 -4.09
C CYS A 1 15.42 -8.51 -4.24
N LEU A 2 15.29 -7.28 -3.74
CA LEU A 2 14.08 -6.48 -3.91
C LEU A 2 14.15 -5.70 -5.23
N TRP A 3 12.98 -5.46 -5.82
CA TRP A 3 12.83 -4.65 -7.03
C TRP A 3 11.44 -4.01 -7.05
N GLY A 4 11.19 -3.07 -7.96
CA GLY A 4 9.89 -2.44 -8.08
C GLY A 4 9.76 -1.66 -9.38
N ASN A 5 8.52 -1.55 -9.86
CA ASN A 5 8.20 -0.76 -11.05
C ASN A 5 7.78 0.68 -10.71
N MET A 6 7.45 0.93 -9.43
CA MET A 6 7.10 2.27 -8.97
C MET A 6 8.37 3.14 -9.00
N PRO A 7 8.40 4.21 -9.82
CA PRO A 7 9.58 5.04 -9.94
C PRO A 7 9.84 5.79 -8.62
N PRO A 8 11.11 6.05 -8.25
CA PRO A 8 11.47 6.62 -6.95
C PRO A 8 10.74 7.94 -6.59
N HIS A 9 10.44 8.79 -7.58
CA HIS A 9 9.74 10.05 -7.32
C HIS A 9 8.30 9.86 -6.82
N LYS A 10 7.60 8.78 -7.21
CA LYS A 10 6.27 8.46 -6.66
C LYS A 10 6.39 8.06 -5.17
N LEU A 11 7.38 7.24 -4.83
CA LEU A 11 7.66 6.84 -3.44
C LEU A 11 7.96 8.07 -2.58
N LEU A 12 8.83 8.97 -3.05
CA LEU A 12 9.19 10.20 -2.34
C LEU A 12 8.00 11.14 -2.19
N PHE A 13 7.14 11.27 -3.19
CA PHE A 13 5.91 12.06 -3.09
C PHE A 13 4.97 11.49 -2.02
N ILE A 14 4.71 10.18 -2.05
CA ILE A 14 3.85 9.50 -1.07
C ILE A 14 4.41 9.66 0.34
N ALA A 15 5.70 9.40 0.52
CA ALA A 15 6.36 9.55 1.81
C ALA A 15 6.34 11.00 2.32
N SER A 16 6.57 11.99 1.44
CA SER A 16 6.54 13.40 1.81
C SER A 16 5.14 13.86 2.21
N ALA A 17 4.11 13.47 1.45
CA ALA A 17 2.72 13.74 1.80
C ALA A 17 2.33 13.07 3.13
N ALA A 18 2.75 11.82 3.32
CA ALA A 18 2.56 11.08 4.57
C ALA A 18 3.19 11.81 5.77
N ARG A 19 4.44 12.25 5.66
CA ARG A 19 5.10 13.05 6.70
C ARG A 19 4.36 14.36 6.98
N ALA A 20 4.02 15.11 5.94
CA ALA A 20 3.34 16.40 6.07
C ALA A 20 1.95 16.27 6.74
N LEU A 21 1.25 15.16 6.51
CA LEU A 21 -0.08 14.90 7.05
C LEU A 21 -0.06 14.08 8.36
N GLY A 22 1.11 13.85 8.94
CA GLY A 22 1.30 13.14 10.21
C GLY A 22 0.93 11.65 10.15
N VAL A 23 1.00 11.03 8.98
CA VAL A 23 0.74 9.60 8.80
C VAL A 23 1.72 8.76 9.62
N THR A 24 1.19 7.80 10.36
CA THR A 24 1.95 6.85 11.18
C THR A 24 2.01 5.46 10.55
N HIS A 25 0.96 5.07 9.81
CA HIS A 25 0.85 3.75 9.18
C HIS A 25 0.65 3.90 7.68
N LEU A 26 1.36 3.09 6.90
CA LEU A 26 1.20 3.00 5.46
C LEU A 26 0.79 1.57 5.10
N ILE A 27 -0.34 1.44 4.41
CA ILE A 27 -0.81 0.17 3.88
C ILE A 27 -0.61 0.20 2.37
N GLU A 28 0.10 -0.78 1.81
CA GLU A 28 0.19 -0.97 0.37
C GLU A 28 -0.46 -2.28 -0.08
N THR A 29 -0.98 -2.29 -1.32
CA THR A 29 -1.43 -3.49 -2.01
C THR A 29 -0.62 -3.68 -3.29
N GLY A 30 -0.31 -4.93 -3.64
CA GLY A 30 0.47 -5.25 -4.84
C GLY A 30 1.98 -5.23 -4.61
N ARG A 31 2.45 -5.83 -3.51
CA ARG A 31 3.86 -5.91 -3.08
C ARG A 31 4.84 -6.22 -4.20
N LYS A 32 4.52 -7.20 -5.07
CA LYS A 32 5.40 -7.75 -6.14
C LYS A 32 6.86 -7.92 -5.70
N GLY A 33 7.74 -7.01 -6.09
CA GLY A 33 9.18 -7.06 -5.81
C GLY A 33 9.60 -6.47 -4.47
N GLY A 34 8.68 -5.84 -3.72
CA GLY A 34 8.87 -5.42 -2.33
C GLY A 34 9.71 -4.16 -2.11
N ALA A 35 10.19 -3.50 -3.16
CA ALA A 35 11.03 -2.30 -3.00
C ALA A 35 10.29 -1.12 -2.36
N SER A 36 8.99 -0.94 -2.64
CA SER A 36 8.17 0.13 -2.04
C SER A 36 7.95 -0.10 -0.55
N ALA A 37 7.51 -1.30 -0.14
CA ALA A 37 7.40 -1.67 1.28
C ALA A 37 8.68 -1.42 2.07
N TRP A 38 9.82 -1.87 1.54
CA TRP A 38 11.12 -1.65 2.15
C TRP A 38 11.44 -0.16 2.26
N ALA A 39 11.29 0.61 1.17
CA ALA A 39 11.56 2.04 1.17
C ALA A 39 10.70 2.81 2.19
N TYR A 40 9.41 2.51 2.29
CA TYR A 40 8.55 3.14 3.30
C TYR A 40 8.95 2.78 4.73
N ALA A 41 9.40 1.55 4.98
CA ALA A 41 9.88 1.13 6.29
C ALA A 41 11.18 1.87 6.67
N GLU A 42 12.15 1.96 5.76
CA GLU A 42 13.39 2.75 5.95
C GLU A 42 13.11 4.22 6.19
N LEU A 43 12.05 4.75 5.57
CA LEU A 43 11.57 6.11 5.80
C LEU A 43 10.77 6.26 7.09
N GLY A 44 10.70 5.23 7.95
CA GLY A 44 10.20 5.28 9.32
C GLY A 44 8.68 5.12 9.47
N PHE A 45 7.98 4.58 8.47
CA PHE A 45 6.55 4.27 8.57
C PHE A 45 6.32 2.86 9.11
N GLN A 46 5.20 2.65 9.81
CA GLN A 46 4.72 1.29 10.09
C GLN A 46 4.01 0.76 8.85
N VAL A 47 4.59 -0.25 8.20
CA VAL A 47 4.14 -0.71 6.89
C VAL A 47 3.39 -2.03 6.99
N SER A 48 2.19 -2.08 6.40
CA SER A 48 1.51 -3.34 6.08
C SER A 48 1.49 -3.51 4.56
N SER A 49 2.03 -4.62 4.05
CA SER A 49 2.13 -4.90 2.62
C SER A 49 1.33 -6.14 2.25
N VAL A 50 0.27 -5.94 1.47
CA VAL A 50 -0.67 -6.99 1.05
C VAL A 50 -0.37 -7.45 -0.36
N GLU A 51 -0.29 -8.77 -0.56
CA GLU A 51 -0.03 -9.38 -1.88
C GLU A 51 -0.94 -10.57 -2.14
N LEU A 52 -1.57 -10.59 -3.31
CA LEU A 52 -2.45 -11.68 -3.72
C LEU A 52 -1.64 -12.94 -4.07
N VAL A 53 -0.50 -12.75 -4.76
CA VAL A 53 0.36 -13.84 -5.21
C VAL A 53 1.80 -13.58 -4.72
N PRO A 54 2.12 -13.97 -3.47
CA PRO A 54 3.40 -13.65 -2.86
C PRO A 54 4.57 -14.38 -3.52
N LEU A 55 5.68 -13.68 -3.71
CA LEU A 55 6.94 -14.28 -4.15
C LEU A 55 7.81 -14.63 -2.94
N ASN A 56 8.09 -15.91 -2.72
CA ASN A 56 8.83 -16.41 -1.55
C ASN A 56 10.19 -15.73 -1.35
N ASN A 57 10.93 -15.50 -2.43
CA ASN A 57 12.23 -14.83 -2.37
C ASN A 57 12.11 -13.36 -1.95
N VAL A 58 11.02 -12.67 -2.32
CA VAL A 58 10.76 -11.29 -1.91
C VAL A 58 10.38 -11.24 -0.44
N ALA A 59 9.47 -12.12 0.00
CA ALA A 59 9.06 -12.21 1.40
C ALA A 59 10.27 -12.53 2.32
N ALA A 60 11.10 -13.50 1.94
CA ALA A 60 12.32 -13.83 2.67
C ALA A 60 13.37 -12.70 2.66
N THR A 61 13.44 -11.91 1.58
CA THR A 61 14.34 -10.75 1.55
C THR A 61 13.82 -9.64 2.47
N LEU A 62 12.50 -9.37 2.46
CA LEU A 62 11.87 -8.36 3.32
C LEU A 62 11.95 -8.71 4.80
N SER A 63 11.80 -9.98 5.17
CA SER A 63 11.94 -10.40 6.58
C SER A 63 13.34 -10.16 7.14
N VAL A 64 14.36 -10.12 6.28
CA VAL A 64 15.74 -9.80 6.67
C VAL A 64 15.99 -8.29 6.65
N LEU A 65 15.59 -7.59 5.58
CA LEU A 65 15.93 -6.18 5.40
C LEU A 65 15.00 -5.22 6.14
N ALA A 66 13.72 -5.56 6.28
CA ALA A 66 12.73 -4.74 6.98
C ALA A 66 11.77 -5.65 7.79
N PRO A 67 12.27 -6.28 8.87
CA PRO A 67 11.50 -7.23 9.68
C PRO A 67 10.24 -6.63 10.33
N ALA A 68 10.17 -5.29 10.45
CA ALA A 68 9.01 -4.58 10.98
C ALA A 68 7.85 -4.46 9.96
N VAL A 69 8.08 -4.75 8.67
CA VAL A 69 7.02 -4.76 7.66
C VAL A 69 6.10 -5.94 7.91
N ARG A 70 4.82 -5.67 8.17
CA ARG A 70 3.78 -6.70 8.25
C ARG A 70 3.45 -7.19 6.85
N LEU A 71 3.91 -8.38 6.50
CA LEU A 71 3.55 -9.06 5.25
C LEU A 71 2.21 -9.79 5.43
N VAL A 72 1.26 -9.51 4.54
CA VAL A 72 -0.05 -10.18 4.54
C VAL A 72 -0.29 -10.74 3.14
N ASP A 73 -0.68 -12.01 3.07
CA ASP A 73 -0.89 -12.70 1.80
C ASP A 73 -2.39 -12.98 1.59
N GLY A 74 -2.92 -12.57 0.43
CA GLY A 74 -4.31 -12.77 0.03
C GLY A 74 -4.94 -11.55 -0.64
N ASN A 75 -6.27 -11.56 -0.77
CA ASN A 75 -7.00 -10.55 -1.53
C ASN A 75 -7.02 -9.19 -0.81
N GLY A 76 -6.35 -8.19 -1.38
CA GLY A 76 -6.30 -6.82 -0.85
C GLY A 76 -7.66 -6.14 -0.69
N SER A 77 -8.63 -6.42 -1.57
CA SER A 77 -9.98 -5.86 -1.48
C SER A 77 -10.75 -6.34 -0.23
N VAL A 78 -10.31 -7.46 0.36
CA VAL A 78 -10.86 -8.01 1.61
C VAL A 78 -9.97 -7.64 2.79
N LEU A 79 -8.66 -7.86 2.67
CA LEU A 79 -7.74 -7.76 3.80
C LEU A 79 -7.41 -6.32 4.19
N VAL A 80 -7.35 -5.37 3.26
CA VAL A 80 -7.05 -3.98 3.60
C VAL A 80 -8.10 -3.37 4.53
N PRO A 81 -9.42 -3.50 4.28
CA PRO A 81 -10.42 -3.06 5.25
C PRO A 81 -10.23 -3.65 6.64
N HIS A 82 -9.90 -4.95 6.75
CA HIS A 82 -9.64 -5.58 8.05
C HIS A 82 -8.39 -4.99 8.73
N ILE A 83 -7.30 -4.79 7.99
CA ILE A 83 -6.07 -4.18 8.52
C ILE A 83 -6.32 -2.75 9.02
N VAL A 84 -7.10 -1.94 8.28
CA VAL A 84 -7.47 -0.58 8.71
C VAL A 84 -8.24 -0.64 10.04
N GLN A 85 -9.22 -1.52 10.15
CA GLN A 85 -9.99 -1.68 11.39
C GLN A 85 -9.12 -2.17 12.56
N GLU A 86 -8.22 -3.12 12.32
CA GLU A 86 -7.27 -3.60 13.34
C GLU A 86 -6.36 -2.48 13.85
N ILE A 87 -5.79 -1.68 12.95
CA ILE A 87 -4.93 -0.54 13.31
C ILE A 87 -5.70 0.48 14.13
N LEU A 88 -6.91 0.86 13.70
CA LEU A 88 -7.72 1.85 14.41
C LEU A 88 -8.23 1.33 15.76
N ALA A 89 -8.50 0.03 15.88
CA ALA A 89 -8.86 -0.59 17.16
C ALA A 89 -7.70 -0.59 18.16
N GLN A 90 -6.46 -0.81 17.70
CA GLN A 90 -5.27 -0.84 18.54
C GLN A 90 -4.73 0.56 18.85
N ALA A 91 -4.81 1.46 17.88
CA ALA A 91 -4.32 2.83 17.97
C ALA A 91 -5.36 3.79 17.37
N PRO A 92 -6.37 4.24 18.15
CA PRO A 92 -7.43 5.12 17.65
C PRO A 92 -6.93 6.47 17.10
N SER A 93 -5.73 6.90 17.49
CA SER A 93 -5.06 8.11 16.96
C SER A 93 -4.21 7.84 15.71
N ALA A 94 -4.17 6.60 15.22
CA ALA A 94 -3.41 6.24 14.03
C ALA A 94 -3.87 7.03 12.82
N ARG A 95 -2.89 7.46 12.02
CA ARG A 95 -3.10 8.23 10.80
C ARG A 95 -2.61 7.35 9.66
N ILE A 96 -3.54 6.84 8.86
CA ILE A 96 -3.28 5.79 7.88
C ILE A 96 -3.21 6.40 6.49
N ALA A 97 -2.19 6.04 5.70
CA ALA A 97 -2.18 6.24 4.25
C ALA A 97 -2.37 4.90 3.54
N LEU A 98 -3.09 4.93 2.42
CA LEU A 98 -3.33 3.75 1.58
C LEU A 98 -2.68 3.93 0.20
N VAL A 99 -1.90 2.94 -0.24
CA VAL A 99 -1.33 2.87 -1.59
C VAL A 99 -1.88 1.65 -2.31
N VAL A 100 -2.65 1.88 -3.37
CA VAL A 100 -3.30 0.83 -4.16
C VAL A 100 -2.54 0.60 -5.45
N ASP A 101 -1.65 -0.40 -5.46
CA ASP A 101 -0.90 -0.88 -6.64
C ASP A 101 -1.29 -2.32 -7.04
N GLY A 102 -2.26 -2.92 -6.33
CA GLY A 102 -2.78 -4.27 -6.55
C GLY A 102 -4.08 -4.29 -7.38
N PRO A 103 -5.26 -4.19 -6.75
CA PRO A 103 -6.52 -4.14 -7.51
C PRO A 103 -6.50 -2.90 -8.42
N LYS A 104 -6.60 -3.13 -9.72
CA LYS A 104 -6.55 -2.06 -10.74
C LYS A 104 -7.96 -1.63 -11.15
N GLY A 105 -8.04 -0.47 -11.80
CA GLY A 105 -9.29 0.05 -12.34
C GLY A 105 -10.39 0.25 -11.30
N LEU A 106 -11.61 -0.21 -11.62
CA LEU A 106 -12.80 -0.03 -10.78
C LEU A 106 -12.68 -0.67 -9.40
N GLU A 107 -12.02 -1.83 -9.29
CA GLU A 107 -11.84 -2.49 -8.00
C GLU A 107 -10.93 -1.68 -7.07
N GLY A 108 -9.84 -1.15 -7.63
CA GLY A 108 -8.93 -0.27 -6.89
C GLY A 108 -9.62 1.02 -6.46
N LEU A 109 -10.41 1.62 -7.36
CA LEU A 109 -11.19 2.82 -7.05
C LEU A 109 -12.24 2.55 -5.97
N ALA A 110 -13.00 1.47 -6.07
CA ALA A 110 -13.99 1.09 -5.08
C ALA A 110 -13.37 0.83 -3.70
N LEU A 111 -12.17 0.23 -3.66
CA LEU A 111 -11.42 0.05 -2.42
C LEU A 111 -11.03 1.39 -1.80
N VAL A 112 -10.55 2.34 -2.61
CA VAL A 112 -10.24 3.70 -2.16
C VAL A 112 -11.50 4.39 -1.63
N GLU A 113 -12.57 4.45 -2.41
CA GLU A 113 -13.83 5.11 -2.03
C GLU A 113 -14.39 4.56 -0.71
N ARG A 114 -14.35 3.23 -0.54
CA ARG A 114 -14.78 2.57 0.69
C ARG A 114 -13.95 2.98 1.92
N LEU A 115 -12.66 3.23 1.74
CA LEU A 115 -11.72 3.46 2.85
C LEU A 115 -11.39 4.92 3.09
N LEU A 116 -11.70 5.83 2.16
CA LEU A 116 -11.48 7.27 2.29
C LEU A 116 -11.92 7.85 3.66
N PRO A 117 -13.06 7.46 4.27
CA PRO A 117 -13.45 7.99 5.57
C PRO A 117 -12.54 7.58 6.74
N ASN A 118 -11.68 6.58 6.55
CA ASN A 118 -10.86 5.94 7.60
C ASN A 118 -9.35 6.14 7.37
N VAL A 119 -8.96 6.76 6.25
CA VAL A 119 -7.56 7.03 5.90
C VAL A 119 -7.36 8.53 5.67
N VAL A 120 -6.14 9.01 5.89
CA VAL A 120 -5.79 10.43 5.70
C VAL A 120 -5.72 10.78 4.22
N PHE A 121 -5.16 9.88 3.42
CA PHE A 121 -5.23 9.92 1.97
C PHE A 121 -5.06 8.52 1.40
N ALA A 122 -5.47 8.37 0.15
CA ALA A 122 -5.22 7.18 -0.64
C ALA A 122 -4.58 7.56 -1.99
N VAL A 123 -3.71 6.69 -2.48
CA VAL A 123 -3.10 6.79 -3.81
C VAL A 123 -3.50 5.56 -4.59
N LEU A 124 -4.12 5.77 -5.75
CA LEU A 124 -4.34 4.72 -6.73
C LEU A 124 -3.20 4.80 -7.73
N ASP A 125 -2.33 3.79 -7.74
CA ASP A 125 -1.22 3.76 -8.69
C ASP A 125 -1.70 3.28 -10.06
N ASP A 126 -1.03 3.79 -11.10
CA ASP A 126 -1.33 3.47 -12.48
C ASP A 126 -2.82 3.71 -12.81
N VAL A 127 -3.25 4.97 -12.81
CA VAL A 127 -4.63 5.41 -13.15
C VAL A 127 -4.91 5.78 -14.62
N ARG A 128 -3.95 6.27 -15.41
CA ARG A 128 -4.13 6.60 -16.85
C ARG A 128 -3.75 5.52 -17.89
N LYS A 129 -4.66 5.10 -18.81
CA LYS A 129 -4.35 4.11 -19.89
C LYS A 129 -3.25 4.53 -20.83
N GLY A 130 -2.05 3.92 -20.88
CA GLY A 130 -1.52 2.58 -20.45
C GLY A 130 -1.67 1.97 -19.04
N SER A 131 -2.42 2.53 -18.11
CA SER A 131 -3.13 1.92 -16.99
C SER A 131 -4.69 2.00 -16.91
N ASP A 132 -5.31 1.25 -16.00
CA ASP A 132 -6.68 0.73 -16.17
C ASP A 132 -7.88 1.58 -15.68
N LEU A 133 -7.92 2.92 -15.87
CA LEU A 133 -9.22 3.64 -15.78
C LEU A 133 -10.08 3.58 -17.08
N ARG A 134 -9.65 2.91 -18.16
CA ARG A 134 -10.48 2.82 -19.39
C ARG A 134 -11.67 1.86 -19.32
N ALA A 135 -11.82 1.06 -18.27
CA ALA A 135 -13.00 0.20 -18.16
C ALA A 135 -14.28 0.95 -17.72
N ILE A 136 -14.19 2.27 -17.45
CA ILE A 136 -15.29 3.06 -16.88
C ILE A 136 -16.10 3.82 -17.95
N VAL A 137 -15.68 3.83 -19.22
CA VAL A 137 -16.39 4.57 -20.30
C VAL A 137 -16.57 3.75 -21.58
N ALA A 138 -16.75 2.43 -21.47
CA ALA A 138 -17.20 1.59 -22.58
C ALA A 138 -18.51 0.90 -22.20
#